data_AF-S2JS40-F1
#
_entry.id   AF-S2JS40-F1
#
_cell.length_a   1.000
_cell.length_b   1.000
_cell.length_c   1.000
_cell.angle_alpha   90.00
_cell.angle_beta   90.00
_cell.angle_gamma   90.00
#
_symmetry.space_group_name_H-M   'P 1'
#
loop_
_entity.id
_entity.type
_entity.pdbx_description
1 polymer ?
#
loop_
_entity_poly.entity_id
_entity_poly.type
_entity_poly.pdbx_seq_one_letter_code
_entity_poly.pdbx_strand_id
1 'polypeptide(L)'
;MIIEPAAHNLERVDIVMTELEAKISGSRKVYNNYSDEQKALFLYLLKFRFLKAKPAAERALINVRTAQGWVKRMKEDPEWDIEEKLTNKVNRAGSQLQVEHKHFLTNLFDEEPQATRQDVVDALTAAFEGFGLKASQAGTFIYN
;
A
#
# COMPACT_ATOMS: atom_id res chain seq x y z
N MET A 1 -4.99 -30.00 -38.18
CA MET A 1 -4.31 -28.72 -37.94
C MET A 1 -4.12 -28.62 -36.43
N ILE A 2 -2.91 -28.88 -35.92
CA ILE A 2 -2.62 -28.93 -34.48
C ILE A 2 -2.23 -27.52 -34.06
N ILE A 3 -3.10 -26.84 -33.33
CA ILE A 3 -2.82 -25.53 -32.75
C ILE A 3 -1.98 -25.76 -31.48
N GLU A 4 -0.86 -25.06 -31.33
CA GLU A 4 0.00 -25.16 -30.16
C GLU A 4 -0.77 -24.84 -28.86
N PRO A 5 -0.57 -25.61 -27.77
CA PRO A 5 -1.32 -25.45 -26.52
C PRO A 5 -1.12 -24.08 -25.85
N ALA A 6 0.00 -23.40 -26.13
CA ALA A 6 0.28 -22.05 -25.63
C ALA A 6 -0.59 -20.97 -26.31
N ALA A 7 -0.86 -21.12 -27.62
CA ALA A 7 -1.69 -20.20 -28.38
C ALA A 7 -3.16 -20.26 -27.94
N HIS A 8 -3.65 -21.47 -27.64
CA HIS A 8 -5.00 -21.68 -27.10
C HIS A 8 -5.20 -21.02 -25.72
N ASN A 9 -4.15 -20.97 -24.90
CA ASN A 9 -4.22 -20.36 -23.57
C ASN A 9 -4.27 -18.82 -23.65
N LEU A 10 -3.50 -18.22 -24.55
CA LEU A 10 -3.52 -16.77 -24.77
C LEU A 10 -4.89 -16.29 -25.28
N GLU A 11 -5.50 -17.02 -26.22
CA GLU A 11 -6.83 -16.69 -26.74
C GLU A 11 -7.91 -16.73 -25.65
N ARG A 12 -7.83 -17.69 -24.71
CA ARG A 12 -8.71 -17.74 -23.55
C ARG A 12 -8.52 -16.54 -22.61
N VAL A 13 -7.27 -16.11 -22.39
CA VAL A 13 -6.97 -14.93 -21.58
C VAL A 13 -7.49 -13.66 -22.27
N ASP A 14 -7.35 -13.54 -23.59
CA ASP A 14 -7.85 -12.41 -24.37
C ASP A 14 -9.38 -12.25 -24.24
N ILE A 15 -10.12 -13.36 -24.28
CA ILE A 15 -11.58 -13.37 -24.07
C ILE A 15 -11.92 -12.84 -22.68
N VAL A 16 -11.29 -13.40 -21.63
CA VAL A 16 -11.53 -12.98 -20.24
C VAL A 16 -11.20 -11.50 -20.04
N MET A 17 -10.09 -11.01 -20.60
CA MET A 17 -9.68 -9.62 -20.47
C MET A 17 -10.61 -8.66 -21.23
N THR A 18 -11.19 -9.12 -22.34
CA THR A 18 -12.20 -8.35 -23.09
C THR A 18 -13.51 -8.23 -22.29
N GLU A 19 -13.96 -9.32 -21.67
CA GLU A 19 -15.12 -9.31 -20.76
C GLU A 19 -14.87 -8.41 -19.54
N LEU A 20 -13.64 -8.46 -18.99
CA LEU A 20 -13.22 -7.63 -17.88
C LEU A 20 -13.24 -6.14 -18.23
N GLU A 21 -12.75 -5.77 -19.42
CA GLU A 21 -12.81 -4.39 -19.91
C GLU A 21 -14.26 -3.91 -20.06
N ALA A 22 -15.14 -4.75 -20.63
CA ALA A 22 -16.56 -4.43 -20.74
C ALA A 22 -17.19 -4.22 -19.35
N LYS A 23 -16.88 -5.09 -18.38
CA LYS A 23 -17.33 -4.96 -16.99
C LYS A 23 -16.85 -3.65 -16.35
N ILE A 24 -15.57 -3.32 -16.49
CA ILE A 24 -14.97 -2.08 -15.95
C ILE A 24 -15.63 -0.86 -16.59
N SER A 25 -15.91 -0.88 -17.89
CA SER A 25 -16.54 0.23 -18.62
C SER A 25 -17.95 0.57 -18.09
N GLY A 26 -18.67 -0.42 -17.57
CA GLY A 26 -19.98 -0.25 -16.93
C GLY A 26 -19.93 0.22 -15.47
N SER A 27 -18.74 0.32 -14.86
CA SER A 27 -18.58 0.67 -13.45
C SER A 27 -18.42 2.18 -13.22
N ARG A 28 -18.86 2.67 -12.05
CA ARG A 28 -18.68 4.07 -11.65
C ARG A 28 -17.23 4.31 -11.24
N LYS A 29 -16.58 5.31 -11.86
CA LYS A 29 -15.22 5.72 -11.49
C LYS A 29 -15.17 6.26 -10.06
N VAL A 30 -14.34 5.63 -9.23
CA VAL A 30 -13.98 6.15 -7.91
C VAL A 30 -12.64 6.88 -8.02
N TYR A 31 -12.56 8.08 -7.47
CA TYR A 31 -11.34 8.90 -7.56
C TYR A 31 -10.19 8.26 -6.79
N ASN A 32 -9.04 8.06 -7.46
CA ASN A 32 -7.79 7.53 -6.89
C ASN A 32 -7.92 6.18 -6.13
N ASN A 33 -8.95 5.39 -6.42
CA ASN A 33 -9.08 4.02 -5.93
C ASN A 33 -9.33 3.12 -7.14
N TYR A 34 -8.40 2.21 -7.40
CA TYR A 34 -8.44 1.31 -8.55
C TYR A 34 -8.58 -0.12 -8.05
N SER A 35 -9.57 -0.84 -8.59
CA SER A 35 -9.76 -2.25 -8.25
C SER A 35 -8.64 -3.12 -8.84
N ASP A 36 -8.47 -4.31 -8.29
CA ASP A 36 -7.52 -5.31 -8.77
C ASP A 36 -7.83 -5.69 -10.22
N GLU A 37 -9.11 -5.66 -10.62
CA GLU A 37 -9.55 -5.86 -12.01
C GLU A 37 -8.98 -4.78 -12.95
N GLN A 38 -9.01 -3.51 -12.53
CA GLN A 38 -8.44 -2.42 -13.33
C GLN A 38 -6.92 -2.55 -13.45
N LYS A 39 -6.23 -2.91 -12.37
CA LYS A 39 -4.78 -3.11 -12.36
C LYS A 39 -4.38 -4.31 -13.21
N ALA A 40 -5.10 -5.43 -13.11
CA ALA A 40 -4.88 -6.63 -13.91
C ALA A 40 -5.06 -6.35 -15.40
N LEU A 41 -6.15 -5.67 -15.79
CA LEU A 41 -6.38 -5.27 -17.18
C LEU A 41 -5.25 -4.35 -17.68
N PHE A 42 -4.83 -3.37 -16.88
CA PHE A 42 -3.73 -2.48 -17.23
C PHE A 42 -2.42 -3.23 -17.46
N LEU A 43 -2.05 -4.13 -16.54
CA LEU A 43 -0.86 -4.99 -16.67
C LEU A 43 -0.93 -5.86 -17.91
N TYR A 44 -2.08 -6.47 -18.17
CA TYR A 44 -2.29 -7.31 -19.34
C TYR A 44 -2.08 -6.51 -20.65
N LEU A 45 -2.71 -5.34 -20.75
CA LEU A 45 -2.58 -4.46 -21.91
C LEU A 45 -1.14 -3.98 -22.13
N LEU A 46 -0.40 -3.74 -21.05
CA LEU A 46 0.99 -3.28 -21.08
C LEU A 46 1.96 -4.41 -21.47
N LYS A 47 1.84 -5.59 -20.84
CA LYS A 47 2.83 -6.67 -20.91
C LYS A 47 2.58 -7.68 -22.01
N PHE A 48 1.30 -7.96 -22.32
CA PHE A 48 0.91 -8.98 -23.30
C PHE A 48 0.39 -8.37 -24.60
N ARG A 49 -0.22 -7.18 -24.55
CA ARG A 49 -0.66 -6.43 -25.74
C ARG A 49 0.27 -5.30 -26.15
N PHE A 50 1.36 -5.10 -25.40
CA PHE A 50 2.41 -4.12 -25.67
C PHE A 50 1.90 -2.69 -25.92
N LEU A 51 0.76 -2.33 -25.34
CA LEU A 51 0.25 -0.97 -25.41
C LEU A 51 1.13 -0.01 -24.62
N LYS A 52 1.18 1.26 -25.05
CA LYS A 52 1.79 2.31 -24.24
C LYS A 52 0.94 2.61 -23.00
N ALA A 53 1.56 3.22 -21.98
CA ALA A 53 0.91 3.52 -20.71
C ALA A 53 -0.42 4.28 -20.85
N LYS A 54 -0.48 5.29 -21.73
CA LYS A 54 -1.69 6.10 -21.95
C LYS A 54 -2.88 5.27 -22.47
N PRO A 55 -2.80 4.58 -23.63
CA PRO A 55 -3.93 3.81 -24.14
C PRO A 55 -4.31 2.64 -23.22
N ALA A 56 -3.34 2.01 -22.54
CA ALA A 56 -3.64 0.99 -21.53
C ALA A 56 -4.44 1.57 -20.34
N ALA A 57 -4.07 2.76 -19.86
CA ALA A 57 -4.76 3.44 -18.76
C ALA A 57 -6.19 3.84 -19.13
N GLU A 58 -6.40 4.35 -20.33
CA GLU A 58 -7.73 4.75 -20.82
C GLU A 58 -8.69 3.56 -20.86
N ARG A 59 -8.24 2.39 -21.37
CA ARG A 59 -9.03 1.15 -21.40
C ARG A 59 -9.33 0.58 -20.01
N ALA A 60 -8.35 0.64 -19.10
CA ALA A 60 -8.51 0.19 -17.73
C ALA A 60 -9.21 1.22 -16.80
N LEU A 61 -9.66 2.36 -17.34
CA LEU A 61 -10.23 3.49 -16.60
C LEU A 61 -9.34 4.01 -15.45
N ILE A 62 -8.02 3.94 -15.61
CA ILE A 62 -7.03 4.46 -14.68
C ILE A 62 -6.62 5.88 -15.09
N ASN A 63 -6.36 6.75 -14.11
CA ASN A 63 -5.81 8.07 -14.42
C ASN A 63 -4.45 7.92 -15.12
N VAL A 64 -4.31 8.53 -16.31
CA VAL A 64 -3.11 8.44 -17.15
C VAL A 64 -1.82 8.81 -16.38
N ARG A 65 -1.87 9.84 -15.52
CA ARG A 65 -0.71 10.25 -14.71
C ARG A 65 -0.32 9.18 -13.70
N THR A 66 -1.30 8.50 -13.10
CA THR A 66 -1.05 7.39 -12.17
C THR A 66 -0.40 6.22 -12.90
N ALA A 67 -0.98 5.80 -14.03
CA ALA A 67 -0.45 4.73 -14.86
C ALA A 67 0.98 4.99 -15.36
N GLN A 68 1.28 6.22 -15.78
CA GLN A 68 2.64 6.63 -16.14
C GLN A 68 3.60 6.53 -14.95
N GLY A 69 3.17 6.95 -13.76
CA GLY A 69 3.93 6.80 -12.52
C GLY A 69 4.22 5.34 -12.17
N TRP A 70 3.24 4.45 -12.34
CA TRP A 70 3.41 3.00 -12.15
C TRP A 70 4.41 2.43 -13.15
N VAL A 71 4.29 2.75 -14.44
CA VAL A 71 5.24 2.29 -15.47
C VAL A 71 6.66 2.80 -15.22
N LYS A 72 6.81 4.02 -14.69
CA LYS A 72 8.12 4.53 -14.29
C LYS A 72 8.70 3.71 -13.13
N ARG A 73 7.92 3.49 -12.07
CA ARG A 73 8.36 2.70 -10.90
C ARG A 73 8.72 1.27 -11.25
N MET A 74 7.90 0.59 -12.05
CA MET A 74 8.19 -0.77 -12.55
C MET A 74 9.51 -0.88 -13.32
N LYS A 75 10.04 0.23 -13.85
CA LYS A 75 11.37 0.25 -14.50
C LYS A 75 12.50 0.53 -13.52
N GLU A 76 12.24 1.34 -12.49
CA GLU A 76 13.22 1.76 -11.50
C GLU A 76 13.39 0.71 -10.38
N ASP A 77 12.32 0.00 -10.05
CA ASP A 77 12.25 -0.98 -8.97
C ASP A 77 11.53 -2.25 -9.48
N PRO A 78 12.29 -3.32 -9.82
CA PRO A 78 11.73 -4.60 -10.27
C PRO A 78 10.89 -5.33 -9.21
N GLU A 79 11.06 -5.02 -7.93
CA GLU A 79 10.28 -5.61 -6.83
C GLU A 79 9.00 -4.82 -6.54
N TRP A 80 8.83 -3.66 -7.17
CA TRP A 80 7.64 -2.83 -6.98
C TRP A 80 6.40 -3.47 -7.60
N ASP A 81 5.39 -3.71 -6.76
CA ASP A 81 4.08 -4.25 -7.16
C ASP A 81 3.00 -3.17 -7.20
N ILE A 82 2.14 -3.25 -8.21
CA ILE A 82 0.95 -2.41 -8.42
C ILE A 82 -0.13 -2.67 -7.37
N GLU A 83 -0.13 -3.85 -6.75
CA GLU A 83 -1.11 -4.24 -5.73
C GLU A 83 -0.81 -3.65 -4.35
N GLU A 84 0.44 -3.27 -4.10
CA GLU A 84 0.86 -2.85 -2.77
C GLU A 84 0.45 -1.40 -2.46
N LYS A 85 -0.20 -1.19 -1.30
CA LYS A 85 -0.58 0.14 -0.83
C LYS A 85 0.67 0.95 -0.46
N LEU A 86 0.98 1.91 -1.33
CA LEU A 86 2.04 2.90 -1.21
C LEU A 86 2.09 3.65 0.13
N THR A 87 0.93 3.89 0.75
CA THR A 87 0.81 4.63 2.02
C THR A 87 1.48 3.91 3.20
N ASN A 88 1.69 2.60 3.11
CA ASN A 88 2.24 1.81 4.22
C ASN A 88 3.77 1.76 4.23
N LYS A 89 4.44 2.00 3.09
CA LYS A 89 5.90 1.83 2.96
C LYS A 89 6.71 3.13 3.04
N VAL A 90 6.24 4.23 2.46
CA VAL A 90 7.15 5.37 2.13
C VAL A 90 7.03 6.57 3.07
N ASN A 91 5.86 6.78 3.72
CA ASN A 91 5.58 8.02 4.46
C ASN A 91 5.22 7.83 5.93
N ARG A 92 5.33 6.61 6.48
CA ARG A 92 5.15 6.43 7.92
C ARG A 92 6.48 6.71 8.60
N ALA A 93 6.56 7.85 9.31
CA ALA A 93 7.65 8.06 10.25
C ALA A 93 7.74 6.83 11.15
N GLY A 94 8.96 6.34 11.40
CA GLY A 94 9.19 5.24 12.33
C GLY A 94 8.46 5.52 13.66
N SER A 95 8.01 4.46 14.34
CA SER A 95 7.35 4.65 15.64
C SER A 95 8.26 5.48 16.54
N GLN A 96 7.72 6.56 17.11
CA GLN A 96 8.48 7.41 18.03
C GLN A 96 8.94 6.61 19.27
N LEU A 97 8.18 5.57 19.66
CA LEU A 97 8.60 4.62 20.68
C LEU A 97 9.41 3.48 20.05
N GLN A 98 10.72 3.53 20.28
CA GLN A 98 11.64 2.43 20.02
C GLN A 98 11.44 1.29 21.03
N VAL A 99 12.08 0.16 20.78
CA VAL A 99 11.96 -1.05 21.63
C VAL A 99 12.32 -0.77 23.09
N GLU A 100 13.36 0.03 23.32
CA GLU A 100 13.83 0.41 24.65
C GLU A 100 12.78 1.20 25.44
N HIS A 101 12.11 2.17 24.80
CA HIS A 101 11.03 2.93 25.41
C HIS A 101 9.85 2.03 25.80
N LYS A 102 9.56 1.00 24.99
CA LYS A 102 8.46 0.06 25.29
C LYS A 102 8.78 -0.82 26.49
N HIS A 103 9.99 -1.36 26.58
CA HIS A 103 10.42 -2.12 27.76
C HIS A 103 10.41 -1.28 29.03
N PHE A 104 10.88 -0.02 28.95
CA PHE A 104 10.81 0.90 30.08
C PHE A 104 9.37 1.12 30.56
N LEU A 105 8.43 1.31 29.62
CA LEU A 105 7.02 1.47 29.98
C LEU A 105 6.40 0.20 30.57
N THR A 106 6.77 -0.98 30.09
CA THR A 106 6.32 -2.25 30.69
C THR A 106 6.73 -2.32 32.15
N ASN A 107 8.00 -2.05 32.46
CA ASN A 107 8.49 -2.05 33.83
C ASN A 107 7.80 -0.98 34.70
N LEU A 108 7.57 0.21 34.15
CA LEU A 108 6.86 1.29 34.85
C LEU A 108 5.43 0.87 35.25
N PHE A 109 4.70 0.18 34.37
CA PHE A 109 3.35 -0.29 34.69
C PHE A 109 3.33 -1.54 35.58
N ASP A 110 4.37 -2.35 35.54
CA ASP A 110 4.54 -3.47 36.48
C ASP A 110 4.79 -2.97 37.92
N GLU A 111 5.57 -1.89 38.07
CA GLU A 111 5.86 -1.25 39.35
C GLU A 111 4.73 -0.32 39.83
N GLU A 112 4.16 0.46 38.92
CA GLU A 112 3.11 1.44 39.18
C GLU A 112 1.91 1.26 38.23
N PRO A 113 1.01 0.29 38.51
CA PRO A 113 -0.14 0.01 37.64
C PRO A 113 -1.12 1.18 37.48
N GLN A 114 -1.04 2.19 38.34
CA GLN A 114 -1.88 3.39 38.34
C GLN A 114 -1.20 4.58 37.64
N ALA A 115 -0.02 4.40 37.06
CA ALA A 115 0.72 5.46 36.37
C ALA A 115 -0.17 6.15 35.33
N THR A 116 -0.27 7.46 35.42
CA THR A 116 -1.10 8.27 34.54
C THR A 116 -0.34 8.59 33.24
N ARG A 117 -1.06 9.15 32.26
CA ARG A 117 -0.45 9.61 31.00
C ARG A 117 0.64 10.65 31.22
N GLN A 118 0.52 11.46 32.28
CA GLN A 118 1.52 12.47 32.59
C GLN A 118 2.76 11.83 33.20
N ASP A 119 2.58 10.89 34.13
CA ASP A 119 3.68 10.14 34.76
C ASP A 119 4.51 9.40 33.70
N VAL A 120 3.84 8.79 32.71
CA VAL A 120 4.48 8.15 31.55
C VAL A 120 5.35 9.13 30.75
N VAL A 121 4.85 10.33 30.48
CA VAL A 121 5.59 11.35 29.73
C VAL A 121 6.80 11.83 30.53
N ASP A 122 6.60 12.10 31.82
CA ASP A 122 7.64 12.61 32.71
C ASP A 122 8.73 11.54 32.91
N ALA A 123 8.34 10.28 33.12
CA ALA A 123 9.26 9.16 33.26
C ALA A 123 10.08 8.91 31.99
N LEU A 124 9.46 8.94 30.80
CA LEU A 124 10.19 8.80 29.53
C LEU A 124 11.13 9.98 29.27
N THR A 125 10.71 11.20 29.58
CA THR A 125 11.54 12.40 29.40
C THR A 125 12.73 12.41 30.38
N ALA A 126 12.54 11.88 31.58
CA ALA A 126 13.60 11.74 32.58
C ALA A 126 14.58 10.60 32.27
N ALA A 127 14.09 9.47 31.75
CA ALA A 127 14.90 8.29 31.45
C ALA A 127 15.65 8.39 30.12
N PHE A 128 15.14 9.15 29.15
CA PHE A 128 15.71 9.26 27.80
C PHE A 128 15.98 10.73 27.43
N GLU A 129 17.25 11.12 27.40
CA GLU A 129 17.65 12.49 27.08
C GLU A 129 17.20 12.90 25.67
N GLY A 130 16.56 14.07 25.56
CA GLY A 130 16.03 14.59 24.30
C GLY A 130 14.76 13.91 23.80
N PHE A 131 14.19 12.97 24.55
CA PHE A 131 12.92 12.34 24.21
C PHE A 131 11.73 13.19 24.68
N GLY A 132 10.82 13.51 23.77
CA GLY A 132 9.62 14.30 24.07
C GLY A 132 8.36 13.66 23.49
N LEU A 133 7.44 13.25 24.36
CA LEU A 133 6.15 12.65 23.99
C LEU A 133 5.00 13.53 24.48
N LYS A 134 3.98 13.75 23.65
CA LYS A 134 2.76 14.43 24.12
C LYS A 134 1.91 13.48 24.96
N ALA A 135 1.32 13.96 26.05
CA ALA A 135 0.41 13.15 26.89
C ALA A 135 -0.76 12.53 26.11
N SER A 136 -1.23 13.20 25.04
CA SER A 136 -2.24 12.66 24.12
C SER A 136 -1.75 11.43 23.33
N GLN A 137 -0.45 11.36 23.02
CA GLN A 137 0.16 10.21 22.36
C GLN A 137 0.47 9.08 23.35
N ALA A 138 0.83 9.39 24.60
CA ALA A 138 1.01 8.39 25.66
C ALA A 138 -0.25 7.52 25.85
N GLY A 139 -1.44 8.15 25.78
CA GLY A 139 -2.72 7.45 25.90
C GLY A 139 -2.95 6.36 24.84
N THR A 140 -2.34 6.43 23.66
CA THR A 140 -2.45 5.37 22.63
C THR A 140 -1.73 4.08 23.05
N PHE A 141 -0.76 4.16 23.96
CA PHE A 141 0.05 3.01 24.37
C PHE A 141 -0.47 2.33 25.64
N ILE A 142 -1.26 3.02 26.47
CA ILE A 142 -1.81 2.48 27.72
C ILE A 142 -2.99 1.51 27.49
N TYR A 143 -3.66 1.59 26.33
CA TYR A 143 -4.86 0.79 26.02
C TYR A 143 -4.68 -0.25 24.90
N ASN A 144 -3.44 -0.51 24.44
CA ASN A 144 -3.14 -1.61 23.51
C ASN A 144 -2.44 -2.74 24.24
#